data_AF-A0A3S1BZF3-F1
#
_entry.id   AF-A0A3S1BZF3-F1
#
_cell.length_a   1.000
_cell.length_b   1.000
_cell.length_c   1.000
_cell.angle_alpha   90.00
_cell.angle_beta   90.00
_cell.angle_gamma   90.00
#
_symmetry.space_group_name_H-M   'P 1'
#
loop_
_entity.id
_entity.type
_entity.pdbx_description
1 polymer ?
#
loop_
_entity_poly.entity_id
_entity_poly.type
_entity_poly.pdbx_seq_one_letter_code
_entity_poly.pdbx_strand_id
1 'polypeptide(L)'
;MSYPRQSVDPRHVQDRKLEKLQQAMLNMEQQMADQASLRRKLEQMGDLDKARTLHVLERANSRNKILQNEIDRVYGSNNSSPTPASNKMIEEIISKRTKEFQRSQATKAATIQYLAQERQRILDARSRLKERQATLRSLPSPVGKATQRIWGHKYSQYRPLYFDDYLRIYSPTFEDGYHTLFPRKRWSNSQSYLRPNFGRDHCETDSAYFDSIFSLTKTAPKGSFIFVPTKLHKAE
;
A
#
# COMPACT_ATOMS: atom_id res chain seq x y z
N MET A 1 -61.99 25.25 -32.37
CA MET A 1 -61.06 25.60 -31.28
C MET A 1 -59.66 25.67 -31.87
N SER A 2 -59.12 26.87 -32.09
CA SER A 2 -57.76 27.06 -32.60
C SER A 2 -56.85 27.47 -31.46
N TYR A 3 -55.84 26.65 -31.17
CA TYR A 3 -54.80 26.99 -30.20
C TYR A 3 -53.91 28.10 -30.77
N PRO A 4 -53.50 29.09 -29.95
CA PRO A 4 -52.62 30.14 -30.41
C PRO A 4 -51.23 29.57 -30.69
N ARG A 5 -50.73 29.74 -31.92
CA ARG A 5 -49.34 29.46 -32.26
C ARG A 5 -48.46 30.47 -31.53
N GLN A 6 -47.68 30.01 -30.55
CA GLN A 6 -46.61 30.81 -29.98
C GLN A 6 -45.60 31.14 -31.08
N SER A 7 -45.45 32.43 -31.40
CA SER A 7 -44.43 32.92 -32.31
C SER A 7 -43.08 32.80 -31.62
N VAL A 8 -42.29 31.80 -32.01
CA VAL A 8 -40.92 31.63 -31.54
C VAL A 8 -40.08 32.75 -32.17
N ASP A 9 -39.47 33.58 -31.32
CA ASP A 9 -38.63 34.69 -31.78
C ASP A 9 -37.41 34.15 -32.55
N PRO A 10 -37.27 34.47 -33.86
CA PRO A 10 -36.21 33.92 -34.71
C PRO A 10 -34.79 34.18 -34.18
N ARG A 11 -34.58 35.29 -33.47
CA ARG A 11 -33.30 35.65 -32.87
C ARG A 11 -32.89 34.68 -31.76
N HIS A 12 -33.84 34.31 -30.91
CA HIS A 12 -33.61 33.36 -29.82
C HIS A 12 -33.25 31.94 -30.32
N VAL A 13 -33.76 31.56 -31.50
CA VAL A 13 -33.40 30.31 -32.17
C VAL A 13 -31.99 30.37 -32.75
N GLN A 14 -31.57 31.53 -33.26
CA GLN A 14 -30.20 31.74 -33.77
C GLN A 14 -29.19 31.74 -32.62
N ASP A 15 -29.49 32.39 -31.50
CA ASP A 15 -28.62 32.44 -30.33
C ASP A 15 -28.40 31.04 -29.74
N ARG A 16 -29.46 30.24 -29.59
CA ARG A 16 -29.34 28.83 -29.15
C ARG A 16 -28.54 27.96 -30.12
N LYS A 17 -28.57 28.25 -31.42
CA LYS A 17 -27.75 27.54 -32.40
C LYS A 17 -26.28 27.95 -32.27
N LEU A 18 -26.01 29.24 -32.08
CA LEU A 18 -24.68 29.77 -31.85
C LEU A 18 -24.06 29.19 -30.57
N GLU A 19 -24.82 29.13 -29.48
CA GLU A 19 -24.40 28.54 -28.20
C GLU A 19 -24.06 27.06 -28.34
N LYS A 20 -24.91 26.28 -29.05
CA LYS A 20 -24.62 24.87 -29.35
C LYS A 20 -23.35 24.69 -30.18
N LEU A 21 -23.10 25.58 -31.14
CA LEU A 21 -21.87 25.55 -31.94
C LEU A 21 -20.64 25.89 -31.09
N GLN A 22 -20.74 26.88 -30.20
CA GLN A 22 -19.66 27.22 -29.26
C GLN A 22 -19.36 26.05 -28.31
N GLN A 23 -20.40 25.41 -27.77
CA GLN A 23 -20.23 24.24 -26.91
C GLN A 23 -19.61 23.05 -27.66
N ALA A 24 -20.01 22.83 -28.92
CA ALA A 24 -19.39 21.81 -29.76
C ALA A 24 -17.90 22.09 -30.02
N MET A 25 -17.53 23.35 -30.27
CA MET A 25 -16.11 23.74 -30.43
C MET A 25 -15.29 23.51 -29.17
N LEU A 26 -15.81 23.90 -28.00
CA LEU A 26 -15.12 23.69 -26.71
C LEU A 26 -14.90 22.19 -26.43
N ASN A 27 -15.91 21.36 -26.68
CA ASN A 27 -15.78 19.91 -26.50
C ASN A 27 -14.72 19.31 -27.43
N MET A 28 -14.67 19.76 -28.69
CA MET A 28 -13.65 19.30 -29.65
C MET A 28 -12.25 19.77 -29.24
N GLU A 29 -12.10 21.01 -28.79
CA GLU A 29 -10.83 21.54 -28.30
C GLU A 29 -10.31 20.75 -27.11
N GLN A 30 -11.19 20.40 -26.17
CA GLN A 30 -10.84 19.57 -25.04
C GLN A 30 -10.44 18.14 -25.45
N GLN A 31 -11.17 17.52 -26.38
CA GLN A 31 -10.80 16.22 -26.93
C GLN A 31 -9.43 16.24 -27.62
N MET A 32 -9.11 17.30 -28.36
CA MET A 32 -7.80 17.46 -28.99
C MET A 32 -6.69 17.63 -27.94
N ALA A 33 -6.93 18.41 -26.89
CA ALA A 33 -5.98 18.58 -25.79
C ALA A 33 -5.70 17.24 -25.07
N ASP A 34 -6.75 16.45 -24.82
CA ASP A 34 -6.63 15.14 -24.21
C ASP A 34 -5.85 14.18 -25.10
N GLN A 35 -6.15 14.14 -26.41
CA GLN A 35 -5.44 13.31 -27.37
C GLN A 35 -3.95 13.72 -27.49
N ALA A 36 -3.66 15.02 -27.48
CA ALA A 36 -2.28 15.51 -27.48
C ALA A 36 -1.53 15.11 -26.20
N SER A 37 -2.20 15.16 -25.04
CA SER A 37 -1.62 14.71 -23.77
C SER A 37 -1.29 13.22 -23.78
N LEU A 38 -2.18 12.39 -24.34
CA LEU A 38 -1.97 10.95 -24.48
C LEU A 38 -0.80 10.63 -25.41
N ARG A 39 -0.71 11.34 -26.54
CA ARG A 39 0.42 11.18 -27.48
C ARG A 39 1.76 11.48 -26.81
N ARG A 40 1.86 12.58 -26.05
CA ARG A 40 3.07 12.91 -25.28
C ARG A 40 3.42 11.85 -24.24
N LYS A 41 2.43 11.30 -23.54
CA LYS A 41 2.65 10.21 -22.56
C LYS A 41 3.17 8.93 -23.23
N LEU A 42 2.61 8.56 -24.39
CA LEU A 42 3.06 7.40 -25.15
C LEU A 42 4.49 7.57 -25.66
N GLU A 43 4.84 8.76 -26.14
CA GLU A 43 6.20 9.10 -26.58
C GLU A 43 7.19 9.00 -25.41
N GLN A 44 6.86 9.57 -24.25
CA GLN A 44 7.67 9.45 -23.04
C GLN A 44 7.88 8.01 -22.59
N MET A 45 6.83 7.17 -22.58
CA MET A 45 6.98 5.75 -22.25
C MET A 45 7.86 5.03 -23.28
N GLY A 46 7.68 5.33 -24.57
CA GLY A 46 8.51 4.76 -25.64
C GLY A 46 9.99 5.10 -25.48
N ASP A 47 10.31 6.33 -25.08
CA ASP A 47 11.70 6.74 -24.87
C ASP A 47 12.31 6.15 -23.60
N LEU A 48 11.53 6.00 -22.52
CA LEU A 48 11.96 5.28 -21.32
C LEU A 48 12.25 3.81 -21.60
N ASP A 49 11.42 3.13 -22.40
CA ASP A 49 11.63 1.74 -22.77
C ASP A 49 12.86 1.56 -23.68
N LYS A 50 13.08 2.48 -24.64
CA LYS A 50 14.31 2.51 -25.44
C LYS A 50 15.54 2.70 -24.56
N ALA A 51 15.51 3.68 -23.66
CA ALA A 51 16.62 3.96 -22.75
C ALA A 51 16.95 2.77 -21.85
N ARG A 52 15.93 2.10 -21.30
CA ARG A 52 16.08 0.89 -20.50
C ARG A 52 16.71 -0.24 -21.31
N THR A 53 16.25 -0.43 -22.55
CA THR A 53 16.76 -1.47 -23.46
C THR A 53 18.22 -1.21 -23.81
N LEU A 54 18.57 0.04 -24.17
CA LEU A 54 19.95 0.44 -24.44
C LEU A 54 20.86 0.21 -23.24
N HIS A 55 20.43 0.56 -22.03
CA HIS A 55 21.21 0.32 -20.82
C HIS A 55 21.45 -1.18 -20.57
N VAL A 56 20.45 -2.03 -20.81
CA VAL A 56 20.62 -3.50 -20.67
C VAL A 56 21.60 -4.03 -21.72
N LEU A 57 21.49 -3.58 -22.97
CA LEU A 57 22.40 -3.94 -24.05
C LEU A 57 23.82 -3.45 -23.79
N GLU A 58 24.01 -2.24 -23.29
CA GLU A 58 25.32 -1.69 -22.93
C GLU A 58 25.98 -2.48 -21.80
N ARG A 59 25.19 -2.83 -20.77
CA ARG A 59 25.67 -3.72 -19.69
C ARG A 59 26.04 -5.12 -20.22
N ALA A 60 25.26 -5.67 -21.14
CA ALA A 60 25.54 -6.96 -21.75
C ALA A 60 26.79 -6.92 -22.64
N ASN A 61 26.93 -5.87 -23.47
CA ASN A 61 28.07 -5.69 -24.36
C ASN A 61 29.36 -5.41 -23.61
N SER A 62 29.33 -4.57 -22.57
CA SER A 62 30.49 -4.35 -21.70
C SER A 62 30.91 -5.64 -20.99
N ARG A 63 29.95 -6.43 -20.48
CA ARG A 63 30.22 -7.74 -19.91
C ARG A 63 30.81 -8.71 -20.94
N ASN A 64 30.25 -8.78 -22.14
CA ASN A 64 30.77 -9.63 -23.22
C ASN A 64 32.18 -9.21 -23.64
N LYS A 65 32.48 -7.91 -23.71
CA LYS A 65 33.83 -7.40 -23.99
C LYS A 65 34.83 -7.79 -22.90
N ILE A 66 34.44 -7.71 -21.63
CA ILE A 66 35.27 -8.15 -20.51
C ILE A 66 35.54 -9.65 -20.62
N LEU A 67 34.51 -10.46 -20.90
CA LEU A 67 34.65 -11.90 -21.07
C LEU A 67 35.50 -12.26 -22.29
N GLN A 68 35.34 -11.55 -23.40
CA GLN A 68 36.15 -11.76 -24.60
C GLN A 68 37.62 -11.44 -24.33
N ASN A 69 37.91 -10.31 -23.69
CA ASN A 69 39.27 -9.95 -23.29
C ASN A 69 39.87 -10.99 -22.31
N GLU A 70 39.06 -11.54 -21.41
CA GLU A 70 39.47 -12.59 -20.47
C GLU A 70 39.76 -13.91 -21.21
N ILE A 71 38.91 -14.29 -22.17
CA ILE A 71 39.08 -15.47 -23.03
C ILE A 71 40.33 -15.30 -23.88
N ASP A 72 40.53 -14.14 -24.51
CA ASP A 72 41.73 -13.84 -25.30
C ASP A 72 42.99 -13.78 -24.42
N ARG A 73 42.87 -13.37 -23.15
CA ARG A 73 44.01 -13.43 -22.20
C ARG A 73 44.37 -14.84 -21.78
N VAL A 74 43.37 -15.71 -21.59
CA VAL A 74 43.56 -17.08 -21.06
C VAL A 74 43.85 -18.08 -22.18
N TYR A 75 43.25 -17.88 -23.35
CA TYR A 75 43.25 -18.81 -24.48
C TYR A 75 43.65 -18.18 -25.82
N GLY A 76 43.79 -16.85 -25.89
CA GLY A 76 44.22 -16.17 -27.11
C GLY A 76 45.66 -16.54 -27.45
N SER A 77 45.82 -17.07 -28.65
CA SER A 77 47.03 -17.73 -29.14
C SER A 77 48.28 -16.85 -29.00
N ASN A 78 49.11 -17.18 -28.02
CA ASN A 78 50.57 -17.13 -28.13
C ASN A 78 51.08 -18.49 -27.66
N ASN A 79 51.82 -19.17 -28.54
CA ASN A 79 52.41 -20.50 -28.37
C ASN A 79 53.11 -20.68 -27.02
N SER A 80 52.35 -21.00 -25.98
CA SER A 80 52.86 -21.48 -24.72
C SER A 80 51.94 -22.61 -24.29
N SER A 81 52.52 -23.80 -24.30
CA SER A 81 52.05 -24.98 -23.58
C SER A 81 51.34 -24.58 -22.28
N PRO A 82 50.22 -25.22 -21.89
CA PRO A 82 49.50 -24.87 -20.67
C PRO A 82 50.48 -24.91 -19.50
N THR A 83 50.90 -23.72 -19.05
CA THR A 83 51.77 -23.62 -17.89
C THR A 83 50.92 -24.05 -16.70
N PRO A 84 51.37 -25.02 -15.89
CA PRO A 84 50.65 -25.38 -14.69
C PRO A 84 50.52 -24.11 -13.86
N ALA A 85 49.27 -23.72 -13.54
CA ALA A 85 49.00 -22.52 -12.77
C ALA A 85 49.97 -22.48 -11.57
N SER A 86 50.84 -21.46 -11.54
CA SER A 86 51.87 -21.33 -10.49
C SER A 86 51.21 -21.49 -9.13
N ASN A 87 51.80 -22.28 -8.23
CA ASN A 87 51.24 -22.54 -6.90
C ASN A 87 50.83 -21.24 -6.17
N LYS A 88 51.55 -20.14 -6.41
CA LYS A 88 51.23 -18.80 -5.89
C LYS A 88 49.89 -18.25 -6.40
N MET A 89 49.56 -18.48 -7.67
CA MET A 89 48.28 -18.09 -8.26
C MET A 89 47.13 -18.92 -7.67
N ILE A 90 47.36 -20.21 -7.46
CA ILE A 90 46.38 -21.11 -6.82
C ILE A 90 46.12 -20.66 -5.38
N GLU A 91 47.18 -20.39 -4.61
CA GLU A 91 47.09 -19.83 -3.26
C GLU A 91 46.35 -18.49 -3.24
N GLU A 92 46.61 -17.60 -4.19
CA GLU A 92 45.92 -16.32 -4.30
C GLU A 92 44.42 -16.52 -4.57
N ILE A 93 44.06 -17.43 -5.48
CA ILE A 93 42.66 -17.76 -5.80
C ILE A 93 41.96 -18.34 -4.56
N ILE A 94 42.59 -19.29 -3.87
CA ILE A 94 42.05 -19.88 -2.65
C ILE A 94 41.86 -18.79 -1.59
N SER A 95 42.84 -17.91 -1.39
CA SER A 95 42.76 -16.84 -0.41
C SER A 95 41.62 -15.85 -0.72
N LYS A 96 41.44 -15.48 -2.00
CA LYS A 96 40.34 -14.59 -2.43
C LYS A 96 39.00 -15.24 -2.20
N ARG A 97 38.82 -16.50 -2.63
CA ARG A 97 37.58 -17.25 -2.43
C ARG A 97 37.23 -17.45 -0.97
N THR A 98 38.22 -17.74 -0.11
CA THR A 98 38.00 -17.88 1.33
C THR A 98 37.56 -16.55 1.95
N LYS A 99 38.19 -15.43 1.57
CA LYS A 99 37.78 -14.09 2.04
C LYS A 99 36.37 -13.72 1.57
N GLU A 100 36.04 -14.00 0.31
CA GLU A 100 34.70 -13.76 -0.23
C GLU A 100 33.64 -14.61 0.47
N PHE A 101 33.94 -15.89 0.72
CA PHE A 101 33.06 -16.79 1.45
C PHE A 101 32.79 -16.28 2.88
N GLN A 102 33.83 -15.88 3.61
CA GLN A 102 33.68 -15.31 4.96
C GLN A 102 32.87 -14.02 4.95
N ARG A 103 33.09 -13.12 3.97
CA ARG A 103 32.28 -11.90 3.80
C ARG A 103 30.82 -12.23 3.51
N SER A 104 30.55 -13.20 2.64
CA SER A 104 29.19 -13.66 2.33
C SER A 104 28.50 -14.26 3.54
N GLN A 105 29.23 -15.01 4.36
CA GLN A 105 28.70 -15.58 5.60
C GLN A 105 28.37 -14.47 6.62
N ALA A 106 29.25 -13.48 6.77
CA ALA A 106 29.03 -12.34 7.65
C ALA A 106 27.83 -11.49 7.22
N THR A 107 27.67 -11.21 5.93
CA THR A 107 26.50 -10.46 5.43
C THR A 107 25.21 -11.23 5.62
N LYS A 108 25.19 -12.54 5.36
CA LYS A 108 24.03 -13.40 5.64
C LYS A 108 23.68 -13.44 7.13
N ALA A 109 24.68 -13.53 8.01
CA ALA A 109 24.46 -13.50 9.45
C ALA A 109 23.84 -12.17 9.90
N ALA A 110 24.35 -11.04 9.39
CA ALA A 110 23.81 -9.72 9.70
C ALA A 110 22.37 -9.54 9.20
N THR A 111 22.04 -10.00 7.99
CA THR A 111 20.66 -9.91 7.47
C THR A 111 19.70 -10.79 8.27
N ILE A 112 20.12 -12.00 8.67
CA ILE A 112 19.32 -12.87 9.54
C ILE A 112 19.05 -12.20 10.89
N GLN A 113 20.06 -11.57 11.51
CA GLN A 113 19.89 -10.85 12.77
C GLN A 113 18.92 -9.67 12.64
N TYR A 114 19.04 -8.89 11.57
CA TYR A 114 18.12 -7.79 11.28
C TYR A 114 16.68 -8.29 11.13
N LEU A 115 16.46 -9.34 10.34
CA LEU A 115 15.13 -9.94 10.15
C LEU A 115 14.57 -10.52 11.45
N ALA A 116 15.42 -11.11 12.29
CA ALA A 116 15.03 -11.61 13.61
C ALA A 116 14.57 -10.46 14.52
N GLN A 117 15.29 -9.33 14.54
CA GLN A 117 14.91 -8.14 15.30
C GLN A 117 13.57 -7.57 14.80
N GLU A 118 13.38 -7.48 13.49
CA GLU A 118 12.14 -6.97 12.90
C GLU A 118 10.95 -7.90 13.19
N ARG A 119 11.17 -9.22 13.14
CA ARG A 119 10.18 -10.21 13.57
C ARG A 119 9.75 -10.00 15.02
N GLN A 120 10.68 -9.71 15.93
CA GLN A 120 10.35 -9.44 17.33
C GLN A 120 9.50 -8.17 17.47
N ARG A 121 9.85 -7.09 16.78
CA ARG A 121 9.06 -5.85 16.77
C ARG A 121 7.62 -6.09 16.29
N ILE A 122 7.43 -6.91 15.27
CA ILE A 122 6.10 -7.27 14.77
C ILE A 122 5.32 -8.09 15.81
N LEU A 123 5.96 -9.03 16.50
CA LEU A 123 5.33 -9.81 17.56
C LEU A 123 4.90 -8.93 18.74
N ASP A 124 5.75 -7.98 19.15
CA ASP A 124 5.43 -7.00 20.18
C ASP A 124 4.30 -6.05 19.78
N ALA A 125 4.28 -5.60 18.52
CA ALA A 125 3.18 -4.81 18.01
C ALA A 125 1.86 -5.61 18.02
N ARG A 126 1.92 -6.91 17.68
CA ARG A 126 0.77 -7.81 17.72
C ARG A 126 0.28 -8.06 19.16
N SER A 127 1.17 -8.24 20.13
CA SER A 127 0.77 -8.41 21.54
C SER A 127 0.06 -7.17 22.05
N ARG A 128 0.59 -5.97 21.78
CA ARG A 128 -0.05 -4.69 22.12
C ARG A 128 -1.43 -4.53 21.49
N LEU A 129 -1.59 -4.91 20.22
CA LEU A 129 -2.89 -4.89 19.54
C LEU A 129 -3.87 -5.88 20.17
N LYS A 130 -3.40 -7.08 20.53
CA LYS A 130 -4.22 -8.10 21.20
C LYS A 130 -4.67 -7.62 22.58
N GLU A 131 -3.79 -6.99 23.36
CA GLU A 131 -4.11 -6.38 24.65
C GLU A 131 -5.13 -5.27 24.49
N ARG A 132 -4.93 -4.35 23.53
CA ARG A 132 -5.90 -3.28 23.23
C ARG A 132 -7.26 -3.83 22.78
N GLN A 133 -7.26 -4.91 22.01
CA GLN A 133 -8.51 -5.55 21.61
C GLN A 133 -9.19 -6.23 22.81
N ALA A 134 -8.42 -6.85 23.70
CA ALA A 134 -8.95 -7.45 24.92
C ALA A 134 -9.57 -6.39 25.85
N THR A 135 -8.94 -5.22 26.00
CA THR A 135 -9.51 -4.10 26.77
C THR A 135 -10.78 -3.55 26.11
N LEU A 136 -10.79 -3.36 24.79
CA LEU A 136 -12.00 -2.95 24.08
C LEU A 136 -13.15 -3.96 24.21
N ARG A 137 -12.84 -5.26 24.27
CA ARG A 137 -13.85 -6.32 24.49
C ARG A 137 -14.33 -6.39 25.94
N SER A 138 -13.49 -6.05 26.92
CA SER A 138 -13.85 -6.04 28.33
C SER A 138 -14.63 -4.79 28.74
N LEU A 139 -14.45 -3.69 28.00
CA LEU A 139 -15.30 -2.51 28.16
C LEU A 139 -16.75 -2.87 27.78
N PRO A 140 -17.75 -2.46 28.58
CA PRO A 140 -19.13 -2.59 28.19
C PRO A 140 -19.32 -1.80 26.89
N SER A 141 -19.80 -2.48 25.84
CA SER A 141 -20.12 -1.85 24.56
C SER A 141 -20.94 -0.58 24.80
N PRO A 142 -20.55 0.58 24.24
CA PRO A 142 -21.37 1.80 24.32
C PRO A 142 -22.75 1.60 23.66
N VAL A 143 -22.84 0.58 22.80
CA VAL A 143 -24.09 -0.04 22.34
C VAL A 143 -24.50 -1.05 23.42
N GLY A 144 -24.92 -0.53 24.57
CA GLY A 144 -25.34 -1.33 25.73
C GLY A 144 -26.59 -2.16 25.44
N LYS A 145 -26.98 -3.03 26.38
CA LYS A 145 -28.21 -3.84 26.36
C LYS A 145 -29.50 -3.07 25.97
N ALA A 146 -29.47 -1.73 26.00
CA ALA A 146 -30.52 -0.85 25.53
C ALA A 146 -30.80 -0.92 24.01
N THR A 147 -29.78 -1.11 23.16
CA THR A 147 -29.96 -1.12 21.69
C THR A 147 -30.31 -2.48 21.13
N GLN A 148 -29.92 -3.60 21.77
CA GLN A 148 -30.41 -4.95 21.41
C GLN A 148 -31.94 -5.04 21.55
N ARG A 149 -32.53 -4.28 22.49
CA ARG A 149 -33.97 -4.23 22.70
C ARG A 149 -34.72 -3.48 21.59
N ILE A 150 -34.07 -2.53 20.93
CA ILE A 150 -34.68 -1.65 19.91
C ILE A 150 -34.34 -2.11 18.49
N TRP A 151 -33.14 -2.63 18.25
CA TRP A 151 -32.64 -2.98 16.92
C TRP A 151 -32.48 -4.49 16.70
N GLY A 152 -32.55 -5.30 17.77
CA GLY A 152 -32.46 -6.76 17.75
C GLY A 152 -31.04 -7.31 17.60
N HIS A 153 -30.90 -8.60 17.27
CA HIS A 153 -29.60 -9.27 17.21
C HIS A 153 -28.82 -8.86 15.96
N LYS A 154 -27.56 -8.43 16.16
CA LYS A 154 -26.63 -8.19 15.08
C LYS A 154 -26.28 -9.52 14.42
N TYR A 155 -26.38 -9.59 13.10
CA TYR A 155 -25.84 -10.69 12.31
C TYR A 155 -24.75 -10.16 11.39
N SER A 156 -23.81 -11.04 11.07
CA SER A 156 -22.79 -10.81 10.07
C SER A 156 -22.88 -11.96 9.08
N GLN A 157 -23.38 -11.69 7.88
CA GLN A 157 -23.54 -12.71 6.84
C GLN A 157 -22.51 -12.46 5.74
N TYR A 158 -21.70 -13.48 5.46
CA TYR A 158 -20.84 -13.49 4.31
C TYR A 158 -21.67 -13.70 3.06
N ARG A 159 -21.64 -12.72 2.14
CA ARG A 159 -22.20 -12.89 0.80
C ARG A 159 -21.10 -13.31 -0.16
N PRO A 160 -21.14 -14.55 -0.68
CA PRO A 160 -20.18 -14.97 -1.69
C PRO A 160 -20.36 -14.14 -2.96
N LEU A 161 -19.36 -14.21 -3.84
CA LEU A 161 -19.40 -13.60 -5.15
C LEU A 161 -20.71 -14.00 -5.87
N TYR A 162 -21.49 -13.02 -6.29
CA TYR A 162 -22.74 -13.26 -7.01
C TYR A 162 -22.89 -12.28 -8.19
N PHE A 163 -23.69 -12.68 -9.16
CA PHE A 163 -24.02 -11.91 -10.36
C PHE A 163 -25.53 -11.66 -10.39
N ASP A 164 -25.93 -10.48 -10.87
CA ASP A 164 -27.34 -10.15 -11.10
C ASP A 164 -27.79 -10.60 -12.50
N ASP A 165 -29.09 -10.42 -12.79
CA ASP A 165 -29.69 -10.73 -14.10
C ASP A 165 -29.10 -9.91 -15.26
N TYR A 166 -28.29 -8.89 -14.95
CA TYR A 166 -27.57 -8.04 -15.90
C TYR A 166 -26.07 -8.39 -15.98
N LEU A 167 -25.66 -9.56 -15.47
CA LEU A 167 -24.29 -10.08 -15.50
C LEU A 167 -23.25 -9.18 -14.84
N ARG A 168 -23.66 -8.31 -13.90
CA ARG A 168 -22.72 -7.50 -13.13
C ARG A 168 -22.14 -8.35 -12.00
N ILE A 169 -20.81 -8.43 -11.97
CA ILE A 169 -20.07 -9.20 -10.97
C ILE A 169 -19.88 -8.32 -9.73
N TYR A 170 -20.45 -8.74 -8.60
CA TYR A 170 -20.32 -8.03 -7.32
C TYR A 170 -19.30 -8.74 -6.44
N SER A 171 -18.29 -7.99 -5.97
CA SER A 171 -17.27 -8.48 -5.05
C SER A 171 -17.90 -9.07 -3.78
N PRO A 172 -17.32 -10.14 -3.20
CA PRO A 172 -17.81 -10.70 -1.95
C PRO A 172 -17.76 -9.63 -0.86
N THR A 173 -18.88 -9.46 -0.16
CA THR A 173 -19.02 -8.45 0.89
C THR A 173 -19.43 -9.12 2.19
N PHE A 174 -18.97 -8.54 3.30
CA PHE A 174 -19.51 -8.84 4.61
C PHE A 174 -20.65 -7.86 4.87
N GLU A 175 -21.88 -8.38 4.88
CA GLU A 175 -23.03 -7.57 5.28
C GLU A 175 -23.23 -7.70 6.79
N ASP A 176 -23.02 -6.56 7.46
CA ASP A 176 -23.37 -6.39 8.86
C ASP A 176 -24.76 -5.75 8.95
N GLY A 177 -25.69 -6.44 9.58
CA GLY A 177 -27.08 -6.00 9.73
C GLY A 177 -27.65 -6.31 11.11
N TYR A 178 -28.87 -5.83 11.36
CA TYR A 178 -29.61 -6.11 12.58
C TYR A 178 -30.93 -6.80 12.22
N HIS A 179 -31.24 -7.92 12.88
CA HIS A 179 -32.57 -8.51 12.82
C HIS A 179 -33.52 -7.66 13.65
N THR A 180 -34.24 -6.73 13.02
CA THR A 180 -35.24 -5.93 13.74
C THR A 180 -36.39 -6.82 14.23
N LEU A 181 -36.82 -6.63 15.48
CA LEU A 181 -37.97 -7.35 16.07
C LEU A 181 -39.33 -6.80 15.61
N PHE A 182 -39.35 -5.79 14.75
CA PHE A 182 -40.58 -5.18 14.26
C PHE A 182 -41.05 -5.88 12.98
N PRO A 183 -42.29 -6.43 12.95
CA PRO A 183 -42.82 -6.98 11.71
C PRO A 183 -42.86 -5.88 10.65
N ARG A 184 -42.34 -6.21 9.46
CA ARG A 184 -42.18 -5.38 8.24
C ARG A 184 -43.40 -4.56 7.79
N LYS A 185 -44.57 -4.72 8.45
CA LYS A 185 -45.85 -4.10 8.11
C LYS A 185 -46.02 -2.64 8.57
N ARG A 186 -45.08 -2.04 9.31
CA ARG A 186 -45.19 -0.60 9.70
C ARG A 186 -44.41 0.38 8.82
N TRP A 187 -43.59 -0.08 7.88
CA TRP A 187 -42.75 0.79 7.04
C TRP A 187 -43.13 0.79 5.56
N SER A 188 -44.37 0.40 5.23
CA SER A 188 -44.98 0.76 3.95
C SER A 188 -45.72 2.09 4.12
N ASN A 189 -44.98 3.19 4.19
CA ASN A 189 -45.39 4.56 3.80
C ASN A 189 -44.42 5.59 4.37
N SER A 190 -43.21 5.65 3.81
CA SER A 190 -42.42 6.89 3.74
C SER A 190 -41.23 6.67 2.80
N GLN A 191 -41.52 6.65 1.50
CA GLN A 191 -40.53 7.11 0.52
C GLN A 191 -40.41 8.63 0.70
N SER A 192 -39.31 9.08 1.31
CA SER A 192 -38.73 10.36 0.98
C SER A 192 -37.28 10.38 1.46
N TYR A 193 -36.41 10.57 0.49
CA TYR A 193 -34.97 10.68 0.56
C TYR A 193 -34.51 11.63 1.66
N LEU A 194 -33.59 11.17 2.52
CA LEU A 194 -32.57 12.04 3.11
C LEU A 194 -31.22 11.38 2.89
N ARG A 195 -30.54 11.85 1.83
CA ARG A 195 -29.09 11.72 1.66
C ARG A 195 -28.38 12.40 2.84
N PRO A 196 -27.25 11.87 3.34
CA PRO A 196 -26.39 12.59 4.26
C PRO A 196 -25.58 13.66 3.50
N ASN A 197 -25.78 14.94 3.84
CA ASN A 197 -24.86 16.01 3.49
C ASN A 197 -23.62 15.89 4.39
N PHE A 198 -22.50 15.45 3.83
CA PHE A 198 -21.18 15.67 4.40
C PHE A 198 -20.59 16.95 3.78
N GLY A 199 -20.24 17.94 4.61
CA GLY A 199 -19.24 18.93 4.23
C GLY A 199 -19.43 20.33 4.80
N ARG A 200 -18.44 20.75 5.60
CA ARG A 200 -18.10 22.10 6.09
C ARG A 200 -19.02 22.62 7.21
N ASP A 201 -18.50 22.93 8.40
CA ASP A 201 -17.71 24.14 8.63
C ASP A 201 -16.89 24.09 9.96
N HIS A 202 -15.72 24.74 9.90
CA HIS A 202 -14.97 25.47 10.96
C HIS A 202 -14.60 24.79 12.31
N CYS A 203 -13.29 24.61 12.51
CA CYS A 203 -12.68 24.49 13.84
C CYS A 203 -11.58 25.56 13.98
N GLU A 204 -11.91 26.71 14.55
CA GLU A 204 -10.93 27.61 15.19
C GLU A 204 -11.33 27.80 16.66
N THR A 205 -10.38 27.39 17.51
CA THR A 205 -9.96 27.93 18.82
C THR A 205 -10.99 28.24 19.93
N ASP A 206 -10.89 27.50 21.04
CA ASP A 206 -10.37 27.93 22.37
C ASP A 206 -10.90 26.99 23.47
N SER A 207 -10.02 26.24 24.15
CA SER A 207 -9.19 26.63 25.30
C SER A 207 -9.94 26.64 26.63
N ALA A 208 -9.38 25.88 27.57
CA ALA A 208 -9.53 25.96 29.04
C ALA A 208 -10.84 25.43 29.67
N TYR A 209 -10.76 24.21 30.25
CA TYR A 209 -10.75 23.99 31.72
C TYR A 209 -10.98 22.50 32.00
N PHE A 210 -9.96 21.81 32.52
CA PHE A 210 -10.03 21.02 33.76
C PHE A 210 -8.65 20.39 34.00
N ASP A 211 -7.80 21.14 34.67
CA ASP A 211 -6.64 20.62 35.40
C ASP A 211 -7.07 20.29 36.85
N SER A 212 -6.33 19.34 37.45
CA SER A 212 -6.34 18.93 38.86
C SER A 212 -7.49 17.97 39.24
N ILE A 213 -7.30 16.79 39.85
CA ILE A 213 -6.49 16.43 41.03
C ILE A 213 -6.20 14.91 40.99
N PHE A 214 -4.94 14.47 41.11
CA PHE A 214 -4.42 13.62 42.22
C PHE A 214 -3.02 13.09 41.94
N SER A 215 -2.15 13.34 42.91
CA SER A 215 -0.73 13.06 42.94
C SER A 215 -0.43 11.78 43.73
N LEU A 216 0.70 11.13 43.38
CA LEU A 216 1.55 10.23 44.18
C LEU A 216 0.93 9.00 44.87
N THR A 217 1.52 7.83 44.62
CA THR A 217 2.43 7.20 45.61
C THR A 217 3.39 6.21 44.95
N LYS A 218 4.60 6.26 45.49
CA LYS A 218 5.82 5.55 45.12
C LYS A 218 5.95 4.39 46.10
N THR A 219 5.93 3.15 45.65
CA THR A 219 6.44 2.01 46.44
C THR A 219 7.22 1.06 45.52
N ALA A 220 8.51 0.95 45.79
CA ALA A 220 9.37 -0.10 45.27
C ALA A 220 9.23 -1.36 46.16
N PRO A 221 9.56 -2.55 45.64
CA PRO A 221 10.23 -3.54 46.45
C PRO A 221 11.68 -3.72 45.98
N LYS A 222 12.56 -3.65 46.98
CA LYS A 222 13.95 -4.10 46.93
C LYS A 222 13.97 -5.62 46.68
N GLY A 223 14.79 -6.05 45.72
CA GLY A 223 15.10 -7.44 45.45
C GLY A 223 16.45 -7.52 44.76
N SER A 224 17.50 -7.41 45.57
CA SER A 224 18.90 -7.63 45.21
C SER A 224 19.11 -8.97 44.52
N PHE A 225 19.80 -9.00 43.38
CA PHE A 225 20.65 -10.13 43.01
C PHE A 225 21.91 -9.64 42.31
N ILE A 226 22.97 -10.37 42.60
CA ILE A 226 24.37 -9.95 42.64
C ILE A 226 25.01 -10.12 41.27
N PHE A 227 25.85 -9.14 40.92
CA PHE A 227 26.79 -9.18 39.81
C PHE A 227 27.93 -10.15 40.17
N VAL A 228 28.14 -11.21 39.38
CA VAL A 228 29.36 -12.03 39.42
C VAL A 228 30.00 -11.99 38.04
N PRO A 229 31.19 -11.39 37.87
CA PRO A 229 31.94 -11.47 36.64
C PRO A 229 32.93 -12.65 36.75
N THR A 230 32.73 -13.71 35.98
CA THR A 230 33.80 -14.70 35.76
C THR A 230 34.47 -14.44 34.42
N LYS A 231 35.69 -13.90 34.52
CA LYS A 231 36.68 -13.91 33.44
C LYS A 231 37.23 -15.32 33.23
N LEU A 232 37.50 -15.62 31.95
CA LEU A 232 38.61 -16.42 31.40
C LEU A 232 38.77 -17.88 31.84
N HIS A 233 38.69 -18.79 30.86
CA HIS A 233 39.80 -19.71 30.61
C HIS A 233 39.96 -20.06 29.13
N LYS A 234 41.18 -19.82 28.63
CA LYS A 234 41.79 -20.52 27.50
C LYS A 234 42.19 -21.93 27.94
N ALA A 235 42.03 -22.89 27.03
CA ALA A 235 42.74 -24.16 26.83
C ALA A 235 41.86 -24.98 25.86
N GLU A 236 42.30 -25.60 24.77
CA GLU A 236 43.56 -25.81 24.06
C GLU A 236 43.21 -25.95 22.57
#